data_AF-A0A7D5YZX8-F1
#
_entry.id   AF-A0A7D5YZX8-F1
#
_cell.length_a   1.000
_cell.length_b   1.000
_cell.length_c   1.000
_cell.angle_alpha   90.00
_cell.angle_beta   90.00
_cell.angle_gamma   90.00
#
_symmetry.space_group_name_H-M   'P 1'
#
loop_
_entity.id
_entity.type
_entity.pdbx_description
1 polymer ?
#
loop_
_entity_poly.entity_id
_entity_poly.type
_entity_poly.pdbx_seq_one_letter_code
_entity_poly.pdbx_strand_id
1 'polypeptide(L)'
;MTTGQAQWNEVDISIALNPNNIEAIPILLEELSAKVHNLNAGIDEDRKQLLRSCRSLVLALETPQETMIRHCRAETGAMAALNFGVDCGLWLLMAKSRDQPQKVNGLAKTLGVDPTLLSAMGYITETGEDEYRPTNYSQAMSIPEIANGYLAMWV
;
A
#
# COMPACT_ATOMS: atom_id res chain seq x y z
N MET A 1 -49.99 9.92 20.04
CA MET A 1 -48.66 9.31 20.23
C MET A 1 -47.79 9.79 19.08
N THR A 2 -47.03 10.86 19.29
CA THR A 2 -46.13 11.46 18.29
C THR A 2 -44.82 10.70 18.31
N THR A 3 -44.53 9.99 17.22
CA THR A 3 -43.22 9.36 16.96
C THR A 3 -42.17 10.46 16.87
N GLY A 4 -41.25 10.51 17.85
CA GLY A 4 -40.07 11.34 17.80
C GLY A 4 -39.15 10.86 16.68
N GLN A 5 -39.16 11.55 15.55
CA GLN A 5 -38.13 11.39 14.54
C GLN A 5 -36.85 11.99 15.12
N ALA A 6 -35.81 11.16 15.27
CA ALA A 6 -34.48 11.65 15.57
C ALA A 6 -34.07 12.62 14.44
N GLN A 7 -33.89 13.89 14.80
CA GLN A 7 -33.42 14.92 13.89
C GLN A 7 -31.93 14.68 13.67
N TRP A 8 -31.58 14.03 12.57
CA TRP A 8 -30.20 13.96 12.10
C TRP A 8 -29.83 15.36 11.61
N ASN A 9 -29.03 16.08 12.39
CA ASN A 9 -28.42 17.31 11.89
C ASN A 9 -27.55 16.95 10.69
N GLU A 10 -27.79 17.59 9.56
CA GLU A 10 -27.04 17.39 8.34
C GLU A 10 -25.56 17.72 8.60
N VAL A 11 -24.67 16.78 8.31
CA VAL A 11 -23.23 16.95 8.50
C VAL A 11 -22.73 17.90 7.41
N ASP A 12 -21.97 18.92 7.79
CA ASP A 12 -21.39 19.87 6.83
C ASP A 12 -20.42 19.13 5.88
N ILE A 13 -20.67 19.26 4.57
CA ILE A 13 -19.89 18.67 3.49
C ILE A 13 -18.42 19.10 3.55
N SER A 14 -18.13 20.30 4.07
CA SER A 14 -16.76 20.82 4.19
C SER A 14 -15.84 19.91 5.03
N ILE A 15 -16.40 19.11 5.94
CA ILE A 15 -15.67 18.15 6.78
C ILE A 15 -14.90 17.13 5.91
N ALA A 16 -15.40 16.81 4.72
CA ALA A 16 -14.72 15.87 3.83
C ALA A 16 -13.36 16.35 3.32
N LEU A 17 -13.09 17.66 3.39
CA LEU A 17 -11.88 18.31 2.87
C LEU A 17 -10.93 18.79 3.96
N ASN A 18 -11.29 18.63 5.23
CA ASN A 18 -10.44 19.02 6.36
C ASN A 18 -9.62 17.82 6.85
N PRO A 19 -8.35 18.01 7.25
CA PRO A 19 -7.56 16.94 7.87
C PRO A 19 -8.24 16.41 9.14
N ASN A 20 -8.10 15.11 9.40
CA ASN A 20 -8.75 14.50 10.56
C ASN A 20 -8.26 15.07 11.90
N ASN A 21 -6.98 15.45 12.02
CA ASN A 21 -6.44 16.04 13.25
C ASN A 21 -5.14 16.85 13.01
N ILE A 22 -5.29 18.09 12.54
CA ILE A 22 -4.12 18.96 12.28
C ILE A 22 -3.37 19.37 13.56
N GLU A 23 -4.06 19.46 14.69
CA GLU A 23 -3.49 19.91 15.96
C GLU A 23 -2.52 18.87 16.57
N ALA A 24 -2.73 17.59 16.28
CA ALA A 24 -1.85 16.52 16.74
C ALA A 24 -0.52 16.44 15.96
N ILE A 25 -0.41 17.08 14.79
CA ILE A 25 0.73 16.92 13.87
C ILE A 25 2.08 17.29 14.51
N PRO A 26 2.24 18.43 15.22
CA PRO A 26 3.52 18.77 15.83
C PRO A 26 4.00 17.71 16.83
N ILE A 27 3.10 17.25 17.70
CA ILE A 27 3.40 16.22 18.72
C ILE A 27 3.75 14.89 18.05
N LEU A 28 2.99 14.48 17.03
CA LEU A 28 3.25 13.24 16.29
C LEU A 28 4.61 13.28 15.57
N LEU A 29 5.01 14.42 15.03
CA LEU A 29 6.32 14.60 14.39
C LEU A 29 7.48 14.55 15.38
N GLU A 30 7.33 15.18 16.55
CA GLU A 30 8.33 15.10 17.63
C GLU A 30 8.53 13.66 18.09
N GLU A 31 7.44 12.93 18.34
CA GLU A 31 7.51 11.50 18.68
C GLU A 31 8.18 10.67 17.58
N LEU A 32 7.81 10.93 16.33
CA LEU A 32 8.37 10.22 15.18
C LEU A 32 9.88 10.45 15.09
N SER A 33 10.32 11.69 15.20
CA SER A 33 11.74 12.05 15.19
C SER A 33 12.52 11.35 16.31
N ALA A 34 11.98 11.34 17.53
CA ALA A 34 12.59 10.62 18.65
C ALA A 34 12.69 9.11 18.40
N LYS A 35 11.63 8.49 17.86
CA LYS A 35 11.60 7.06 17.53
C LYS A 35 12.56 6.68 16.40
N VAL A 36 12.74 7.55 15.40
CA VAL A 36 13.72 7.35 14.33
C VAL A 36 15.14 7.34 14.88
N HIS A 37 15.48 8.24 15.81
CA HIS A 37 16.81 8.28 16.41
C HIS A 37 17.14 7.04 17.25
N ASN A 38 16.13 6.39 17.81
CA ASN A 38 16.27 5.15 18.57
C ASN A 38 16.18 3.89 17.69
N LEU A 39 16.00 4.03 16.38
CA LEU A 39 15.83 2.90 15.48
C LEU A 39 17.12 2.08 15.40
N ASN A 40 17.13 0.92 16.04
CA ASN A 40 18.22 -0.03 15.94
C ASN A 40 17.90 -1.12 14.91
N ALA A 41 18.78 -1.34 13.94
CA ALA A 41 18.59 -2.20 12.77
C ALA A 41 18.38 -3.71 13.06
N GLY A 42 18.28 -4.11 14.34
CA GLY A 42 17.98 -5.49 14.76
C GLY A 42 16.81 -5.64 15.71
N ILE A 43 16.13 -4.54 16.12
CA ILE A 43 15.03 -4.60 17.08
C ILE A 43 13.70 -4.40 16.35
N ASP A 44 12.97 -5.50 16.13
CA ASP A 44 11.70 -5.48 15.40
C ASP A 44 10.62 -4.61 16.08
N GLU A 45 10.64 -4.51 17.41
CA GLU A 45 9.70 -3.65 18.14
C GLU A 45 9.93 -2.16 17.85
N ASP A 46 11.17 -1.70 17.71
CA ASP A 46 11.47 -0.30 17.36
C ASP A 46 10.92 0.02 15.97
N ARG A 47 11.12 -0.89 15.00
CA ARG A 47 10.55 -0.79 13.65
C ARG A 47 9.01 -0.76 13.69
N LYS A 48 8.36 -1.61 14.48
CA LYS A 48 6.89 -1.64 14.61
C LYS A 48 6.35 -0.36 15.26
N GLN A 49 7.01 0.15 16.29
CA GLN A 49 6.62 1.39 16.97
C GLN A 49 6.73 2.58 16.01
N LEU A 50 7.83 2.67 15.26
CA LEU A 50 8.00 3.69 14.23
C LEU A 50 6.91 3.60 13.16
N LEU A 51 6.61 2.39 12.67
CA LEU A 51 5.54 2.17 11.70
C LEU A 51 4.17 2.60 12.22
N ARG A 52 3.85 2.36 13.50
CA ARG A 52 2.62 2.84 14.13
C ARG A 52 2.55 4.36 14.13
N SER A 53 3.64 5.04 14.51
CA SER A 53 3.70 6.51 14.49
C SER A 53 3.53 7.09 13.09
N CYS A 54 4.17 6.51 12.07
CA CYS A 54 3.95 6.91 10.69
C CYS A 54 2.48 6.80 10.28
N ARG A 55 1.81 5.70 10.65
CA ARG A 55 0.38 5.50 10.35
C ARG A 55 -0.51 6.51 11.07
N SER A 56 -0.23 6.79 12.34
CA SER A 56 -0.96 7.84 13.09
C SER A 56 -0.79 9.21 12.46
N LEU A 57 0.42 9.55 11.99
CA LEU A 57 0.68 10.80 11.29
C LEU A 57 -0.10 10.89 9.96
N VAL A 58 -0.09 9.83 9.15
CA VAL A 58 -0.86 9.76 7.90
C VAL A 58 -2.35 9.95 8.18
N LEU A 59 -2.91 9.22 9.15
CA LEU A 59 -4.33 9.32 9.49
C LEU A 59 -4.73 10.73 9.97
N ALA A 60 -3.84 11.43 10.68
CA ALA A 60 -4.07 12.79 11.14
C ALA A 60 -4.04 13.82 10.00
N LEU A 61 -3.17 13.62 9.01
CA LEU A 61 -3.01 14.49 7.83
C LEU A 61 -4.09 14.28 6.78
N GLU A 62 -4.47 13.02 6.53
CA GLU A 62 -5.44 12.70 5.49
C GLU A 62 -6.79 13.34 5.80
N THR A 63 -7.41 13.88 4.75
CA THR A 63 -8.82 14.23 4.76
C THR A 63 -9.68 12.96 4.59
N PRO A 64 -10.96 12.99 4.98
CA PRO A 64 -11.88 11.89 4.70
C PRO A 64 -11.99 11.57 3.19
N GLN A 65 -11.96 12.58 2.32
CA GLN A 65 -11.98 12.38 0.87
C GLN A 65 -10.72 11.67 0.37
N GLU A 66 -9.52 12.06 0.83
CA GLU A 66 -8.27 11.38 0.45
C GLU A 66 -8.23 9.94 0.96
N THR A 67 -8.70 9.72 2.19
CA THR A 67 -8.85 8.37 2.76
C THR A 67 -9.73 7.49 1.87
N MET A 68 -10.88 8.01 1.44
CA MET A 68 -11.78 7.32 0.52
C MET A 68 -11.09 7.01 -0.82
N ILE A 69 -10.39 7.98 -1.42
CA ILE A 69 -9.65 7.78 -2.68
C ILE A 69 -8.58 6.71 -2.52
N ARG A 70 -7.87 6.67 -1.39
CA ARG A 70 -6.87 5.64 -1.09
C ARG A 70 -7.50 4.24 -1.08
N HIS A 71 -8.59 4.04 -0.35
CA HIS A 71 -9.28 2.74 -0.30
C HIS A 71 -9.81 2.31 -1.69
N CYS A 72 -10.55 3.20 -2.37
CA CYS A 72 -11.26 2.83 -3.59
C CYS A 72 -10.36 2.74 -4.82
N ARG A 73 -9.31 3.56 -4.91
CA ARG A 73 -8.48 3.65 -6.11
C ARG A 73 -7.12 3.01 -5.91
N ALA A 74 -6.39 3.43 -4.88
CA ALA A 74 -5.01 3.00 -4.69
C ALA A 74 -4.94 1.55 -4.19
N GLU A 75 -5.66 1.22 -3.12
CA GLU A 75 -5.61 -0.10 -2.50
C GLU A 75 -6.33 -1.16 -3.33
N THR A 76 -7.51 -0.83 -3.88
CA THR A 76 -8.24 -1.75 -4.74
C THR A 76 -7.49 -2.02 -6.05
N GLY A 77 -6.91 -0.98 -6.68
CA GLY A 77 -6.09 -1.13 -7.87
C GLY A 77 -4.81 -1.94 -7.61
N ALA A 78 -4.12 -1.65 -6.50
CA ALA A 78 -2.98 -2.43 -6.03
C ALA A 78 -3.34 -3.91 -5.84
N MET A 79 -4.49 -4.18 -5.22
CA MET A 79 -4.94 -5.54 -4.98
C MET A 79 -5.25 -6.30 -6.27
N ALA A 80 -5.88 -5.65 -7.25
CA ALA A 80 -6.09 -6.24 -8.56
C ALA A 80 -4.77 -6.57 -9.26
N ALA A 81 -3.79 -5.66 -9.22
CA ALA A 81 -2.46 -5.88 -9.78
C ALA A 81 -1.70 -7.01 -9.07
N LEU A 82 -1.80 -7.09 -7.74
CA LEU A 82 -1.18 -8.16 -6.94
C LEU A 82 -1.75 -9.53 -7.29
N ASN A 83 -3.07 -9.64 -7.37
CA ASN A 83 -3.75 -10.88 -7.78
C ASN A 83 -3.40 -11.25 -9.22
N PHE A 84 -3.42 -10.29 -10.15
CA PHE A 84 -2.99 -10.53 -11.52
C PHE A 84 -1.56 -11.07 -11.58
N GLY A 85 -0.63 -10.51 -10.79
CA GLY A 85 0.74 -11.00 -10.72
C GLY A 85 0.88 -12.42 -10.14
N VAL A 86 -0.04 -12.83 -9.24
CA VAL A 86 -0.13 -14.21 -8.77
C VAL A 86 -0.62 -15.11 -9.91
N ASP A 87 -1.74 -14.74 -10.54
CA ASP A 87 -2.41 -15.54 -11.56
C ASP A 87 -1.55 -15.76 -12.82
N CYS A 88 -0.86 -14.72 -13.29
CA CYS A 88 0.03 -14.84 -14.45
C CYS A 88 1.40 -15.44 -14.10
N GLY A 89 1.75 -15.58 -12.82
CA GLY A 89 3.04 -16.11 -12.37
C GLY A 89 4.18 -15.09 -12.40
N LEU A 90 3.89 -13.79 -12.45
CA LEU A 90 4.88 -12.70 -12.43
C LEU A 90 5.81 -12.80 -11.23
N TRP A 91 5.27 -12.98 -10.02
CA TRP A 91 6.08 -12.98 -8.79
C TRP A 91 7.09 -14.15 -8.76
N LEU A 92 6.66 -15.32 -9.22
CA LEU A 92 7.53 -16.50 -9.37
C LEU A 92 8.63 -16.27 -10.40
N LEU A 93 8.32 -15.59 -11.51
CA LEU A 93 9.30 -15.25 -12.55
C LEU A 93 10.33 -14.24 -12.02
N MET A 94 9.87 -13.20 -11.33
CA MET A 94 10.75 -12.17 -10.77
C MET A 94 11.67 -12.71 -9.66
N ALA A 95 11.17 -13.60 -8.80
CA ALA A 95 11.97 -14.20 -7.73
C ALA A 95 13.16 -15.03 -8.25
N LYS A 96 13.05 -15.63 -9.44
CA LYS A 96 14.16 -16.39 -10.06
C LYS A 96 15.36 -15.52 -10.41
N SER A 97 15.16 -14.23 -10.64
CA SER A 97 16.21 -13.30 -11.05
C SER A 97 17.03 -12.71 -9.90
N ARG A 98 16.82 -13.16 -8.64
CA ARG A 98 17.65 -12.79 -7.47
C ARG A 98 17.97 -11.29 -7.38
N ASP A 99 16.93 -10.46 -7.42
CA ASP A 99 17.02 -9.00 -7.32
C ASP A 99 17.74 -8.26 -8.46
N GLN A 100 17.96 -8.93 -9.59
CA GLN A 100 18.43 -8.26 -10.80
C GLN A 100 17.28 -7.51 -11.48
N PRO A 101 17.54 -6.31 -12.03
CA PRO A 101 16.59 -5.61 -12.89
C PRO A 101 16.17 -6.46 -14.09
N GLN A 102 14.88 -6.40 -14.44
CA GLN A 102 14.27 -7.14 -15.54
C GLN A 102 13.49 -6.19 -16.44
N LYS A 103 13.64 -6.35 -17.76
CA LYS A 103 12.89 -5.56 -18.73
C LYS A 103 11.44 -6.01 -18.85
N VAL A 104 10.52 -5.05 -18.88
CA VAL A 104 9.06 -5.29 -18.97
C VAL A 104 8.71 -6.12 -20.20
N ASN A 105 9.26 -5.76 -21.35
CA ASN A 105 9.00 -6.50 -22.60
C ASN A 105 9.46 -7.96 -22.52
N GLY A 106 10.53 -8.24 -21.77
CA GLY A 106 11.00 -9.61 -21.52
C GLY A 106 10.03 -10.39 -20.63
N LEU A 107 9.62 -9.78 -19.52
CA LEU A 107 8.63 -10.36 -18.60
C LEU A 107 7.30 -10.61 -19.30
N ALA A 108 6.77 -9.61 -20.00
CA ALA A 108 5.51 -9.68 -20.74
C ALA A 108 5.52 -10.82 -21.77
N LYS A 109 6.61 -10.94 -22.54
CA LYS A 109 6.77 -12.01 -23.52
C LYS A 109 6.81 -13.40 -22.88
N THR A 110 7.49 -13.55 -21.75
CA THR A 110 7.55 -14.83 -21.02
C THR A 110 6.21 -15.21 -20.42
N LEU A 111 5.45 -14.23 -19.91
CA LEU A 111 4.16 -14.44 -19.26
C LEU A 111 2.99 -14.50 -20.27
N GLY A 112 3.21 -14.07 -21.52
CA GLY A 112 2.17 -14.00 -22.55
C GLY A 112 1.13 -12.90 -22.30
N VAL A 113 1.52 -11.82 -21.62
CA VAL A 113 0.64 -10.71 -21.25
C VAL A 113 1.03 -9.43 -22.00
N ASP A 114 0.12 -8.47 -22.09
CA ASP A 114 0.42 -7.16 -22.64
C ASP A 114 1.40 -6.40 -21.71
N PRO A 115 2.51 -5.84 -22.21
CA PRO A 115 3.48 -5.07 -21.42
C PRO A 115 2.85 -3.96 -20.56
N THR A 116 1.76 -3.34 -21.03
CA THR A 116 1.04 -2.28 -20.31
C THR A 116 0.35 -2.78 -19.04
N LEU A 117 0.13 -4.09 -18.91
CA LEU A 117 -0.43 -4.70 -17.70
C LEU A 117 0.63 -4.92 -16.60
N LEU A 118 1.92 -4.76 -16.92
CA LEU A 118 3.02 -4.95 -15.97
C LEU A 118 3.53 -3.63 -15.36
N SER A 119 3.07 -2.47 -15.85
CA SER A 119 3.54 -1.15 -15.41
C SER A 119 2.82 -0.63 -14.15
N ALA A 120 2.45 -1.54 -13.24
CA ALA A 120 1.55 -1.22 -12.15
C ALA A 120 2.20 -1.41 -10.76
N MET A 121 2.52 -0.24 -10.19
CA MET A 121 2.37 0.12 -8.77
C MET A 121 3.39 -0.42 -7.77
N GLY A 122 4.31 0.46 -7.33
CA GLY A 122 4.86 0.62 -5.97
C GLY A 122 5.50 -0.55 -5.20
N TYR A 123 5.24 -1.80 -5.60
CA TYR A 123 5.68 -3.05 -4.98
C TYR A 123 6.90 -3.63 -5.71
N ILE A 124 7.24 -3.08 -6.86
CA ILE A 124 8.46 -3.28 -7.64
C ILE A 124 9.12 -1.91 -7.84
N THR A 125 10.44 -1.88 -7.86
CA THR A 125 11.19 -0.62 -8.01
C THR A 125 11.56 -0.42 -9.47
N GLU A 126 11.16 0.71 -10.06
CA GLU A 126 11.62 1.11 -11.39
C GLU A 126 13.08 1.57 -11.33
N THR A 127 13.95 0.92 -12.10
CA THR A 127 15.39 1.21 -12.15
C THR A 127 15.82 1.88 -13.46
N GLY A 128 14.92 1.94 -14.43
CA GLY A 128 15.11 2.59 -15.73
C GLY A 128 13.87 2.42 -16.60
N GLU A 129 13.91 2.97 -17.82
CA GLU A 129 12.80 2.85 -18.78
C GLU A 129 12.46 1.38 -19.03
N ASP A 130 11.21 1.04 -18.72
CA ASP A 130 10.65 -0.32 -18.79
C ASP A 130 11.53 -1.36 -18.09
N GLU A 131 12.10 -1.02 -16.94
CA GLU A 131 12.96 -1.90 -16.15
C GLU A 131 12.58 -1.91 -14.67
N TYR A 132 12.28 -3.11 -14.17
CA TYR A 132 11.83 -3.31 -12.80
C TYR A 132 12.74 -4.22 -12.01
N ARG A 133 12.95 -3.86 -10.75
CA ARG A 133 13.66 -4.64 -9.75
C ARG A 133 12.69 -5.14 -8.68
N PRO A 134 12.77 -6.41 -8.28
CA PRO A 134 11.99 -6.93 -7.15
C PRO A 134 12.30 -6.18 -5.84
N THR A 135 11.29 -6.04 -4.98
CA THR A 135 11.44 -5.68 -3.57
C THR A 135 11.35 -6.94 -2.70
N ASN A 136 11.69 -6.83 -1.40
CA ASN A 136 11.45 -7.91 -0.44
C ASN A 136 9.97 -8.37 -0.45
N TYR A 137 9.05 -7.43 -0.67
CA TYR A 137 7.63 -7.72 -0.72
C TYR A 137 7.25 -8.48 -2.01
N SER A 138 7.68 -8.04 -3.20
CA SER A 138 7.39 -8.76 -4.44
C SER A 138 8.05 -10.13 -4.50
N GLN A 139 9.19 -10.31 -3.84
CA GLN A 139 9.79 -11.65 -3.65
C GLN A 139 8.94 -12.52 -2.73
N ALA A 140 8.46 -11.98 -1.61
CA ALA A 140 7.60 -12.72 -0.68
C ALA A 140 6.30 -13.18 -1.33
N MET A 141 5.79 -12.47 -2.35
CA MET A 141 4.65 -12.90 -3.16
C MET A 141 4.89 -14.18 -3.98
N SER A 142 6.13 -14.68 -4.06
CA SER A 142 6.43 -16.01 -4.61
C SER A 142 6.18 -17.15 -3.62
N ILE A 143 5.99 -16.85 -2.33
CA ILE A 143 5.69 -17.80 -1.26
C ILE A 143 4.18 -18.10 -1.28
N PRO A 144 3.76 -19.37 -1.48
CA PRO A 144 2.34 -19.71 -1.63
C PRO A 144 1.46 -19.22 -0.47
N GLU A 145 1.94 -19.29 0.76
CA GLU A 145 1.20 -18.86 1.95
C GLU A 145 0.88 -17.36 1.94
N ILE A 146 1.78 -16.55 1.39
CA ILE A 146 1.60 -15.10 1.26
C ILE A 146 0.74 -14.78 0.04
N ALA A 147 1.02 -15.41 -1.10
CA ALA A 147 0.26 -15.23 -2.34
C ALA A 147 -1.22 -15.62 -2.17
N ASN A 148 -1.48 -16.78 -1.55
CA ASN A 148 -2.83 -17.27 -1.32
C ASN A 148 -3.63 -16.41 -0.34
N GLY A 149 -2.95 -15.61 0.50
CA GLY A 149 -3.62 -14.61 1.35
C GLY A 149 -4.40 -13.56 0.56
N TYR A 150 -3.95 -13.23 -0.66
CA TYR A 150 -4.66 -12.32 -1.56
C TYR A 150 -5.86 -12.98 -2.25
N LEU A 151 -5.72 -14.26 -2.60
CA LEU A 151 -6.80 -15.05 -3.21
C LEU A 151 -7.94 -15.32 -2.20
N ALA A 152 -7.61 -15.51 -0.92
CA ALA A 152 -8.58 -15.78 0.13
C ALA A 152 -9.50 -14.60 0.46
N MET A 153 -9.21 -13.37 0.02
CA MET A 153 -10.13 -12.23 0.17
C MET A 153 -11.24 -12.17 -0.90
N TRP A 154 -11.15 -13.01 -1.94
CA TRP A 154 -12.15 -13.09 -3.01
C TRP A 154 -13.10 -14.28 -2.87
N VAL A 155 -13.02 -15.06 -1.78
CA VAL A 155 -13.87 -16.22 -1.48
C VAL A 155 -14.75 -15.92 -0.28
#